data_AF-A0A812TJT5-F1
#
_entry.id   AF-A0A812TJT5-F1
#
_cell.length_a   1.000
_cell.length_b   1.000
_cell.length_c   1.000
_cell.angle_alpha   90.00
_cell.angle_beta   90.00
_cell.angle_gamma   90.00
#
_symmetry.space_group_name_H-M   'P 1'
#
loop_
_entity.id
_entity.type
_entity.pdbx_description
1 polymer ?
#
loop_
_entity_poly.entity_id
_entity_poly.type
_entity_poly.pdbx_seq_one_letter_code
_entity_poly.pdbx_strand_id
1 'polypeptide(L)'
;MSEALSNGVPRVHGDASADAEDERILTAVFAELAAEASEIERVALDLDRAGDPEQAVAVYRQVAERLAKAAASCPEGNPDRAVLSRHAGEVLGRVVYLES
;
A
#
# COMPACT_ATOMS: atom_id res chain seq x y z
N MET A 1 18.01 -59.45 -2.73
CA MET A 1 16.90 -58.81 -3.46
C MET A 1 16.60 -57.51 -2.77
N SER A 2 17.02 -56.43 -3.40
CA SER A 2 16.86 -55.04 -2.98
C SER A 2 15.54 -54.53 -3.54
N GLU A 3 14.75 -53.81 -2.75
CA GLU A 3 14.04 -52.61 -3.20
C GLU A 3 13.43 -51.91 -1.98
N ALA A 4 14.05 -50.79 -1.62
CA ALA A 4 13.51 -49.83 -0.67
C ALA A 4 12.40 -49.03 -1.40
N LEU A 5 11.18 -49.07 -0.86
CA LEU A 5 10.09 -48.22 -1.29
C LEU A 5 10.39 -46.78 -0.87
N SER A 6 10.87 -45.99 -1.83
CA SER A 6 11.02 -44.55 -1.72
C SER A 6 9.63 -43.90 -1.66
N ASN A 7 9.22 -43.49 -0.46
CA ASN A 7 8.06 -42.61 -0.24
C ASN A 7 8.33 -41.24 -0.89
N GLY A 8 7.94 -41.10 -2.15
CA GLY A 8 7.84 -39.81 -2.82
C GLY A 8 6.64 -39.05 -2.29
N VAL A 9 6.85 -38.21 -1.27
CA VAL A 9 5.90 -37.16 -0.92
C VAL A 9 5.74 -36.28 -2.16
N PRO A 10 4.52 -36.06 -2.69
CA PRO A 10 4.33 -35.16 -3.80
C PRO A 10 4.71 -33.76 -3.32
N ARG A 11 5.76 -33.19 -3.92
CA ARG A 11 6.05 -31.76 -3.81
C ARG A 11 4.80 -31.03 -4.27
N VAL A 12 4.15 -30.33 -3.34
CA VAL A 12 3.16 -29.31 -3.63
C VAL A 12 3.84 -28.30 -4.55
N HIS A 13 3.64 -28.45 -5.86
CA HIS A 13 3.94 -27.39 -6.80
C HIS A 13 2.83 -26.38 -6.55
N GLY A 14 3.18 -25.26 -5.89
CA GLY A 14 2.30 -24.10 -5.81
C GLY A 14 1.83 -23.81 -7.22
N ASP A 15 0.51 -23.70 -7.39
CA ASP A 15 -0.10 -23.46 -8.68
C ASP A 15 0.33 -22.07 -9.14
N ALA A 16 1.26 -21.99 -10.09
CA ALA A 16 1.77 -20.73 -10.62
C ALA A 16 0.65 -19.81 -11.19
N SER A 17 -0.54 -20.38 -11.45
CA SER A 17 -1.70 -19.59 -11.84
C SER A 17 -2.39 -18.86 -10.67
N ALA A 18 -2.32 -19.41 -9.46
CA ALA A 18 -2.83 -18.78 -8.24
C ALA A 18 -1.94 -17.60 -7.80
N ASP A 19 -0.62 -17.78 -7.81
CA ASP A 19 0.34 -16.71 -7.48
C ASP A 19 0.20 -15.51 -8.45
N ALA A 20 -0.06 -15.78 -9.74
CA ALA A 20 -0.30 -14.76 -10.75
C ALA A 20 -1.68 -14.07 -10.65
N GLU A 21 -2.66 -14.69 -10.00
CA GLU A 21 -3.94 -14.06 -9.70
C GLU A 21 -3.83 -13.15 -8.47
N ASP A 22 -3.17 -13.62 -7.42
CA ASP A 22 -2.89 -12.84 -6.21
C ASP A 22 -2.08 -11.58 -6.53
N GLU A 23 -1.05 -11.69 -7.37
CA GLU A 23 -0.24 -10.54 -7.80
C GLU A 23 -1.08 -9.52 -8.60
N ARG A 24 -2.00 -9.97 -9.46
CA ARG A 24 -2.92 -9.09 -10.20
C ARG A 24 -3.90 -8.38 -9.28
N ILE A 25 -4.44 -9.09 -8.29
CA ILE A 25 -5.35 -8.51 -7.28
C ILE A 25 -4.60 -7.45 -6.48
N LEU A 26 -3.41 -7.77 -5.96
CA LEU A 26 -2.56 -6.82 -5.25
C LEU A 26 -2.23 -5.60 -6.10
N THR A 27 -1.93 -5.81 -7.39
CA THR A 27 -1.66 -4.74 -8.36
C THR A 27 -2.84 -3.77 -8.50
N ALA A 28 -4.04 -4.31 -8.66
CA ALA A 28 -5.25 -3.49 -8.77
C ALA A 28 -5.53 -2.73 -7.47
N VAL A 29 -5.41 -3.40 -6.32
CA VAL A 29 -5.69 -2.82 -5.00
C VAL A 29 -4.73 -1.69 -4.67
N PHE A 30 -3.42 -1.84 -4.87
CA PHE A 30 -2.50 -0.76 -4.55
C PHE A 30 -2.70 0.45 -5.46
N ALA A 31 -2.99 0.24 -6.75
CA ALA A 31 -3.23 1.31 -7.69
C ALA A 31 -4.50 2.11 -7.35
N GLU A 32 -5.57 1.42 -6.95
CA GLU A 32 -6.81 2.04 -6.48
C GLU A 32 -6.58 2.87 -5.22
N LEU A 33 -5.94 2.29 -4.20
CA LEU A 33 -5.62 2.99 -2.95
C LEU A 33 -4.71 4.22 -3.16
N ALA A 34 -3.74 4.12 -4.07
CA ALA A 34 -2.88 5.24 -4.42
C ALA A 34 -3.65 6.36 -5.13
N ALA A 35 -4.59 6.01 -6.03
CA ALA A 35 -5.45 6.99 -6.67
C ALA A 35 -6.39 7.67 -5.67
N GLU A 36 -7.03 6.91 -4.78
CA GLU A 36 -7.86 7.46 -3.70
C GLU A 36 -7.07 8.42 -2.80
N ALA A 37 -5.84 8.04 -2.42
CA ALA A 37 -4.96 8.90 -1.63
C ALA A 37 -4.72 10.25 -2.32
N SER A 38 -4.43 10.23 -3.62
CA SER A 38 -4.19 11.44 -4.43
C SER A 38 -5.43 12.34 -4.49
N GLU A 39 -6.63 11.77 -4.66
CA GLU A 39 -7.87 12.54 -4.67
C GLU A 39 -8.15 13.20 -3.31
N ILE A 40 -7.97 12.46 -2.22
CA ILE A 40 -8.14 12.96 -0.85
C ILE A 40 -7.08 14.02 -0.52
N GLU A 41 -5.84 13.84 -0.98
CA GLU A 41 -4.74 14.77 -0.72
C GLU A 41 -4.98 16.13 -1.35
N ARG A 42 -5.63 16.18 -2.52
CA ARG A 42 -6.05 17.46 -3.11
C ARG A 42 -6.94 18.25 -2.15
N VAL A 43 -7.91 17.57 -1.51
CA VAL A 43 -8.81 18.20 -0.53
C VAL A 43 -8.02 18.68 0.70
N ALA A 44 -7.09 17.87 1.20
CA ALA A 44 -6.24 18.26 2.33
C ALA A 44 -5.41 19.51 2.01
N LEU A 45 -4.81 19.57 0.82
CA LEU A 45 -4.03 20.71 0.33
C LEU A 45 -4.88 21.97 0.20
N ASP A 46 -6.12 21.86 -0.26
CA ASP A 46 -7.01 23.01 -0.40
C ASP A 46 -7.42 23.56 0.97
N LEU A 47 -7.72 22.69 1.96
CA LEU A 47 -8.00 23.09 3.34
C LEU A 47 -6.77 23.72 4.02
N ASP A 48 -5.59 23.15 3.81
CA ASP A 48 -4.34 23.69 4.33
C ASP A 48 -4.08 25.11 3.80
N ARG A 49 -4.23 25.31 2.48
CA ARG A 49 -4.11 26.63 1.84
C ARG A 49 -5.19 27.62 2.28
N ALA A 50 -6.39 27.14 2.59
CA ALA A 50 -7.48 27.95 3.10
C ALA A 50 -7.23 28.42 4.55
N GLY A 51 -6.25 27.83 5.25
CA GLY A 51 -5.97 28.15 6.65
C GLY A 51 -6.90 27.45 7.62
N ASP A 52 -7.45 26.28 7.24
CA ASP A 52 -8.31 25.43 8.07
C ASP A 52 -7.54 24.20 8.61
N PRO A 53 -6.59 24.38 9.55
CA PRO A 53 -5.65 23.33 9.95
C PRO A 53 -6.34 22.11 10.58
N GLU A 54 -7.41 22.31 11.35
CA GLU A 54 -8.13 21.21 12.00
C GLU A 54 -8.73 20.23 10.96
N GLN A 55 -9.37 20.77 9.92
CA GLN A 55 -9.92 19.96 8.84
C GLN A 55 -8.80 19.38 7.96
N ALA A 56 -7.77 20.17 7.64
CA ALA A 56 -6.63 19.69 6.87
C ALA A 56 -5.94 18.49 7.54
N VAL A 57 -5.73 18.56 8.86
CA VAL A 57 -5.15 17.46 9.65
C VAL A 57 -6.01 16.20 9.57
N ALA A 58 -7.32 16.32 9.74
CA ALA A 58 -8.22 15.17 9.67
C ALA A 58 -8.18 14.49 8.29
N VAL A 59 -8.05 15.27 7.21
CA VAL A 59 -7.98 14.74 5.84
C VAL A 59 -6.58 14.17 5.55
N TYR A 60 -5.50 14.84 5.94
CA TYR A 60 -4.12 14.33 5.76
C TYR A 60 -3.89 13.00 6.47
N ARG A 61 -4.49 12.77 7.65
CA ARG A 61 -4.45 11.46 8.32
C ARG A 61 -5.07 10.35 7.45
N GLN A 62 -6.16 10.65 6.74
CA GLN A 62 -6.78 9.70 5.82
C GLN A 62 -5.87 9.43 4.62
N VAL A 63 -5.22 10.46 4.05
CA VAL A 63 -4.24 10.31 2.96
C VAL A 63 -3.12 9.36 3.40
N ALA A 64 -2.50 9.60 4.55
CA ALA A 64 -1.42 8.77 5.06
C ALA A 64 -1.87 7.31 5.27
N GLU A 65 -3.09 7.09 5.74
CA GLU A 65 -3.67 5.75 5.88
C GLU A 65 -3.82 5.05 4.52
N ARG A 66 -4.32 5.73 3.48
CA ARG A 66 -4.47 5.14 2.14
C ARG A 66 -3.11 4.83 1.52
N LEU A 67 -2.14 5.75 1.62
CA LEU A 67 -0.78 5.53 1.13
C LEU A 67 -0.09 4.36 1.83
N ALA A 68 -0.25 4.22 3.14
CA ALA A 68 0.30 3.09 3.90
C ALA A 68 -0.33 1.75 3.49
N LYS A 69 -1.66 1.72 3.27
CA LYS A 69 -2.34 0.52 2.74
C LYS A 69 -1.89 0.20 1.31
N ALA A 70 -1.77 1.21 0.45
CA ALA A 70 -1.27 1.03 -0.92
C ALA A 70 0.15 0.43 -0.90
N ALA A 71 1.05 0.97 -0.09
CA ALA A 71 2.40 0.43 0.06
C ALA A 71 2.40 -1.03 0.54
N ALA A 72 1.53 -1.38 1.50
CA ALA A 72 1.40 -2.76 1.99
C ALA A 72 0.83 -3.72 0.94
N SER A 73 -0.01 -3.22 0.02
CA SER A 73 -0.59 -3.99 -1.09
C SER A 73 0.26 -4.00 -2.35
N CYS A 74 1.37 -3.25 -2.42
CA CYS A 74 2.27 -3.31 -3.56
C CYS A 74 2.87 -4.72 -3.72
N PRO A 75 2.88 -5.31 -4.93
CA PRO A 75 3.61 -6.53 -5.22
C PRO A 75 5.08 -6.47 -4.80
N GLU A 76 5.66 -7.63 -4.50
CA GLU A 76 7.06 -7.73 -4.12
C GLU A 76 7.97 -7.20 -5.24
N GLY A 77 9.02 -6.46 -4.88
CA GLY A 77 9.94 -5.85 -5.84
C GLY A 77 9.42 -4.60 -6.57
N ASN A 78 8.14 -4.21 -6.39
CA ASN A 78 7.63 -2.97 -6.97
C ASN A 78 8.26 -1.73 -6.28
N PRO A 79 8.92 -0.83 -7.02
CA PRO A 79 9.58 0.36 -6.46
C PRO A 79 8.60 1.34 -5.80
N ASP A 80 7.33 1.33 -6.20
CA ASP A 80 6.30 2.25 -5.68
C ASP A 80 6.05 2.03 -4.18
N ARG A 81 6.31 0.83 -3.65
CA ARG A 81 6.18 0.56 -2.21
C ARG A 81 6.97 1.56 -1.37
N ALA A 82 8.22 1.81 -1.75
CA ALA A 82 9.10 2.73 -1.03
C ALA A 82 8.65 4.19 -1.21
N VAL A 83 8.19 4.55 -2.41
CA VAL A 83 7.67 5.89 -2.73
C VAL A 83 6.42 6.20 -1.91
N LEU A 84 5.44 5.30 -1.91
CA LEU A 84 4.18 5.43 -1.16
C LEU A 84 4.44 5.48 0.35
N SER A 85 5.34 4.64 0.86
CA SER A 85 5.71 4.64 2.29
C SER A 85 6.35 5.95 2.71
N ARG A 86 7.25 6.49 1.87
CA ARG A 86 7.87 7.79 2.12
C ARG A 86 6.84 8.91 2.10
N HIS A 87 5.96 8.92 1.10
CA HIS A 87 4.92 9.95 0.96
C HIS A 87 3.95 9.93 2.15
N ALA A 88 3.55 8.74 2.64
CA ALA A 88 2.79 8.62 3.89
C ALA A 88 3.50 9.31 5.07
N GLY A 89 4.82 9.13 5.19
CA GLY A 89 5.63 9.81 6.19
C GLY A 89 5.69 11.33 6.02
N GLU A 90 5.81 11.83 4.79
CA GLU A 90 5.81 13.27 4.49
C GLU A 90 4.48 13.93 4.87
N VAL A 91 3.36 13.28 4.52
CA VAL A 91 2.01 13.72 4.89
C VAL A 91 1.82 13.74 6.41
N LEU A 92 2.28 12.71 7.12
CA LEU A 92 2.25 12.71 8.59
C LEU A 92 3.16 13.79 9.19
N GLY A 93 4.28 14.10 8.57
CA GLY A 93 5.11 15.25 8.93
C GLY A 93 4.33 16.57 8.83
N ARG A 94 3.49 16.72 7.80
CA ARG A 94 2.62 17.89 7.67
C ARG A 94 1.56 17.96 8.77
N VAL A 95 0.98 16.81 9.14
CA VAL A 95 0.04 16.73 10.28
C VAL A 95 0.70 17.24 11.56
N VAL A 96 1.90 16.74 11.90
CA VAL A 96 2.64 17.19 13.10
C VAL A 96 2.90 18.69 13.08
N TYR A 97 3.27 19.24 11.91
CA TYR A 97 3.49 20.69 11.77
C TYR A 97 2.21 21.50 12.02
N LEU A 98 1.07 21.09 11.47
CA LEU A 98 -0.20 21.81 11.61
C LEU A 98 -0.79 21.73 13.03
N GLU A 99 -0.40 20.72 13.81
CA GLU A 99 -0.82 20.55 15.20
C GLU A 99 0.13 21.24 16.22
N SER A 100 1.23 21.83 15.76
CA SER A 100 2.22 22.54 16.59
C SER A 100 1.92 24.03 16.71
#